data_AF-A0A1F7GHI6-F1
#
_entry.id   AF-A0A1F7GHI6-F1
#
_cell.length_a   1.000
_cell.length_b   1.000
_cell.length_c   1.000
_cell.angle_alpha   90.00
_cell.angle_beta   90.00
_cell.angle_gamma   90.00
#
_symmetry.space_group_name_H-M   'P 1'
#
loop_
_entity.id
_entity.type
_entity.pdbx_description
1 polymer ?
#
loop_
_entity_poly.entity_id
_entity_poly.type
_entity_poly.pdbx_seq_one_letter_code
_entity_poly.pdbx_strand_id
1 'polypeptide(L)'
;MAIKKRINLLHVRDVDARVETFFSYLRKATMILGICTVVVFGILFYKKTTVEAEYTTQLAQKEALLKESSQLESQARRLQYVSTKSRDLAKLLGSDPTFMNYFALLQGALPTNSGNPIINSFAVTKEKTFSALLSFLTYESAYLFLSNVESQQFSSVFKTLTVDSISFAIIENNVDTAVSINLSGTFK
;
A
#
# COMPACT_ATOMS: atom_id res chain seq x y z
N MET A 1 -7.61 2.49 108.92
CA MET A 1 -8.16 1.12 108.97
C MET A 1 -8.18 0.59 107.54
N ALA A 2 -7.21 -0.25 107.16
CA ALA A 2 -7.08 -0.73 105.78
C ALA A 2 -7.89 -2.03 105.61
N ILE A 3 -8.92 -2.00 104.78
CA ILE A 3 -9.75 -3.17 104.46
C ILE A 3 -8.90 -4.12 103.61
N LYS A 4 -8.41 -5.21 104.20
CA LYS A 4 -7.67 -6.26 103.52
C LYS A 4 -8.64 -7.08 102.67
N LYS A 5 -8.75 -6.73 101.38
CA LYS A 5 -9.63 -7.39 100.42
C LYS A 5 -9.10 -8.81 100.16
N ARG A 6 -9.87 -9.83 100.57
CA ARG A 6 -9.53 -11.24 100.32
C ARG A 6 -9.84 -11.56 98.86
N ILE A 7 -8.80 -11.76 98.06
CA ILE A 7 -8.92 -12.18 96.66
C ILE A 7 -9.19 -13.69 96.65
N ASN A 8 -10.30 -14.10 96.06
CA ASN A 8 -10.62 -15.51 95.88
C ASN A 8 -9.83 -16.06 94.69
N LEU A 9 -8.70 -16.73 94.97
CA LEU A 9 -7.78 -17.28 93.98
C LEU A 9 -8.44 -18.33 93.06
N LEU A 10 -9.48 -19.02 93.52
CA LEU A 10 -10.22 -20.00 92.71
C LEU A 10 -11.05 -19.29 91.62
N HIS A 11 -11.60 -18.12 91.93
CA HIS A 11 -12.40 -17.35 90.97
C HIS A 11 -11.53 -16.73 89.88
N VAL A 12 -10.31 -16.30 90.23
CA VAL A 12 -9.33 -15.78 89.24
C VAL A 12 -8.91 -16.87 88.26
N ARG A 13 -8.65 -18.09 88.76
CA ARG A 13 -8.25 -19.24 87.91
C ARG A 13 -9.34 -19.67 86.92
N ASP A 14 -10.61 -19.63 87.32
CA ASP A 14 -11.74 -19.96 86.43
C ASP A 14 -12.03 -18.88 85.39
N VAL A 15 -11.70 -17.61 85.67
CA VAL A 15 -11.82 -16.52 84.71
C VAL A 15 -10.69 -16.61 83.69
N ASP A 16 -9.44 -16.83 84.14
CA ASP A 16 -8.29 -16.99 83.26
C ASP A 16 -8.45 -18.19 82.31
N ALA A 17 -8.94 -19.34 82.82
CA ALA A 17 -9.21 -20.51 82.00
C ALA A 17 -10.29 -20.27 80.92
N ARG A 18 -11.32 -19.48 81.23
CA ARG A 18 -12.37 -19.11 80.26
C ARG A 18 -11.85 -18.17 79.18
N VAL A 19 -11.02 -17.20 79.56
CA VAL A 19 -10.39 -16.27 78.62
C VAL A 19 -9.42 -17.01 77.69
N GLU A 20 -8.60 -17.91 78.21
CA GLU A 20 -7.68 -18.73 77.41
C GLU A 20 -8.42 -19.62 76.39
N THR A 21 -9.53 -20.23 76.83
CA THR A 21 -10.39 -21.03 75.94
C THR A 21 -11.02 -20.19 74.84
N PHE A 22 -11.49 -18.97 75.17
CA PHE A 22 -12.03 -18.03 74.18
C PHE A 22 -10.99 -17.61 73.14
N PHE A 23 -9.78 -17.24 73.57
CA PHE A 23 -8.69 -16.90 72.66
C PHE A 23 -8.24 -18.08 71.78
N SER A 24 -8.29 -19.31 72.31
CA SER A 24 -8.02 -20.53 71.54
C SER A 24 -9.06 -20.74 70.42
N TYR A 25 -10.36 -20.57 70.72
CA TYR A 25 -11.40 -20.63 69.70
C TYR A 25 -11.29 -19.50 68.68
N LEU A 26 -11.00 -18.28 69.14
CA LEU A 26 -10.81 -17.12 68.26
C LEU A 26 -9.63 -17.35 67.29
N ARG A 27 -8.52 -17.91 67.78
CA ARG A 27 -7.34 -18.25 66.96
C ARG A 27 -7.67 -19.32 65.91
N LYS A 28 -8.46 -20.34 66.26
CA LYS A 28 -8.91 -21.36 65.30
C LYS A 28 -9.85 -20.76 64.26
N ALA A 29 -10.79 -19.91 64.68
CA ALA A 29 -11.73 -19.24 63.78
C ALA A 29 -11.02 -18.32 62.78
N THR A 30 -10.05 -17.51 63.23
CA THR A 30 -9.26 -16.65 62.33
C THR A 30 -8.38 -17.44 61.38
N MET A 31 -7.83 -18.57 61.81
CA MET A 31 -7.06 -19.47 60.95
C MET A 31 -7.92 -20.06 59.82
N ILE A 32 -9.12 -20.56 60.16
CA ILE A 32 -10.07 -21.09 59.16
C ILE A 32 -10.50 -19.99 58.20
N LEU A 33 -10.84 -18.81 58.73
CA LEU A 33 -11.26 -17.68 57.91
C LEU A 33 -10.15 -17.21 56.96
N GLY A 34 -8.89 -17.20 57.42
CA GLY A 34 -7.72 -16.93 56.60
C GLY A 34 -7.49 -17.94 55.48
N ILE A 35 -7.70 -19.24 55.75
CA ILE A 35 -7.62 -20.28 54.73
C ILE A 35 -8.75 -20.08 53.69
N CYS A 36 -9.97 -19.81 54.14
CA CYS A 36 -11.10 -19.55 53.25
C CYS A 36 -10.85 -18.35 52.33
N THR A 37 -10.31 -17.23 52.86
CA THR A 37 -10.00 -16.06 52.02
C THR A 37 -8.91 -16.37 51.00
N VAL A 38 -7.85 -17.08 51.38
CA VAL A 38 -6.79 -17.47 50.42
C VAL A 38 -7.35 -18.33 49.29
N VAL A 39 -8.24 -19.28 49.60
CA VAL A 39 -8.89 -20.12 48.58
C VAL A 39 -9.77 -19.29 47.65
N VAL A 40 -10.60 -18.40 48.18
CA VAL A 40 -11.47 -17.54 47.37
C VAL A 40 -10.64 -16.60 46.48
N PHE A 41 -9.61 -15.97 47.04
CA PHE A 41 -8.71 -15.12 46.26
C PHE A 41 -7.95 -15.90 45.18
N GLY A 42 -7.52 -17.12 45.48
CA GLY A 42 -6.87 -18.00 44.50
C GLY A 42 -7.77 -18.31 43.30
N ILE A 43 -9.05 -18.62 43.56
CA ILE A 43 -10.04 -18.87 42.50
C ILE A 43 -10.29 -17.61 41.67
N LEU A 44 -10.49 -16.46 42.32
CA LEU A 44 -10.72 -15.19 41.62
C LEU A 44 -9.52 -14.78 40.78
N PHE A 45 -8.31 -14.95 41.32
CA PHE A 45 -7.09 -14.66 40.59
C PHE A 45 -6.98 -15.55 39.35
N TYR A 46 -7.13 -16.87 39.50
CA TYR A 46 -7.11 -17.80 38.38
C TYR A 46 -8.13 -17.44 37.29
N LYS A 47 -9.39 -17.17 37.68
CA LYS A 47 -10.43 -16.75 36.73
C LYS A 47 -10.07 -15.46 36.00
N LYS A 48 -9.52 -14.47 36.72
CA LYS A 48 -9.09 -13.21 36.11
C LYS A 48 -8.04 -13.46 35.03
N THR A 49 -7.02 -14.26 35.32
CA THR A 49 -5.94 -14.55 34.37
C THR A 49 -6.45 -15.27 33.13
N THR A 50 -7.36 -16.23 33.30
CA THR A 50 -7.95 -16.95 32.16
C THR A 50 -8.79 -16.02 31.28
N VAL A 51 -9.64 -15.18 31.87
CA VAL A 51 -10.49 -14.23 31.13
C VAL A 51 -9.64 -13.20 30.40
N GLU A 52 -8.56 -12.73 31.00
CA GLU A 52 -7.64 -11.76 30.38
C GLU A 52 -6.88 -12.37 29.18
N ALA A 53 -6.46 -13.63 29.28
CA ALA A 53 -5.89 -14.37 28.16
C ALA A 53 -6.90 -14.59 27.02
N GLU A 54 -8.15 -14.91 27.35
CA GLU A 54 -9.20 -15.08 26.35
C GLU A 54 -9.57 -13.75 25.67
N TYR A 55 -9.67 -12.66 26.44
CA TYR A 55 -9.96 -11.34 25.91
C TYR A 55 -8.87 -10.85 24.94
N THR A 56 -7.60 -11.03 25.30
CA THR A 56 -6.46 -10.63 24.44
C THR A 56 -6.39 -11.43 23.14
N THR A 57 -6.66 -12.74 23.19
CA THR A 57 -6.72 -13.58 21.99
C THR A 57 -7.89 -13.20 21.07
N GLN A 58 -9.08 -12.94 21.63
CA GLN A 58 -10.23 -12.46 20.86
C GLN A 58 -9.97 -11.09 20.22
N LEU A 59 -9.30 -10.19 20.94
CA LEU A 59 -8.94 -8.86 20.43
C LEU A 59 -7.94 -8.97 19.27
N ALA A 60 -6.92 -9.83 19.39
CA ALA A 60 -5.97 -10.10 18.32
C ALA A 60 -6.64 -10.70 17.06
N GLN A 61 -7.59 -11.64 17.25
CA GLN A 61 -8.36 -12.20 16.13
C GLN A 61 -9.20 -11.14 15.42
N LYS A 62 -9.88 -10.28 16.19
CA LYS A 62 -10.66 -9.18 15.63
C LYS A 62 -9.79 -8.21 14.82
N GLU A 63 -8.62 -7.85 15.32
CA GLU A 63 -7.68 -6.99 14.59
C GLU A 63 -7.16 -7.64 13.31
N ALA A 64 -6.88 -8.95 13.33
CA ALA A 64 -6.47 -9.69 12.14
C ALA A 64 -7.55 -9.67 11.05
N LEU A 65 -8.80 -9.95 11.42
CA LEU A 65 -9.94 -9.92 10.50
C LEU A 65 -10.18 -8.51 9.92
N LEU A 66 -10.03 -7.46 10.72
CA LEU A 66 -10.15 -6.08 10.24
C LEU A 66 -9.04 -5.72 9.24
N LYS A 67 -7.81 -6.16 9.50
CA LYS A 67 -6.69 -5.98 8.56
C LYS A 67 -6.94 -6.70 7.24
N GLU A 68 -7.41 -7.94 7.30
CA GLU A 68 -7.75 -8.73 6.11
C GLU A 68 -8.87 -8.06 5.29
N SER A 69 -9.95 -7.62 5.94
CA SER A 69 -11.05 -6.89 5.29
C SER A 69 -10.56 -5.61 4.60
N SER A 70 -9.71 -4.83 5.27
CA SER A 70 -9.11 -3.61 4.69
C SER A 70 -8.25 -3.93 3.47
N GLN A 71 -7.48 -5.02 3.53
CA GLN A 71 -6.65 -5.45 2.40
C GLN A 71 -7.51 -5.87 1.20
N LEU A 72 -8.57 -6.65 1.42
CA LEU A 72 -9.51 -7.05 0.37
C LEU A 72 -10.19 -5.84 -0.29
N GLU A 73 -10.62 -4.85 0.49
CA GLU A 73 -11.21 -3.62 -0.05
C GLU A 73 -10.21 -2.82 -0.89
N SER A 74 -8.94 -2.77 -0.47
CA SER A 74 -7.88 -2.13 -1.25
C SER A 74 -7.61 -2.86 -2.56
N GLN A 75 -7.65 -4.20 -2.56
CA GLN A 75 -7.48 -5.02 -3.76
C GLN A 75 -8.67 -4.86 -4.71
N ALA A 76 -9.90 -4.83 -4.19
CA ALA A 76 -11.11 -4.59 -4.98
C ALA A 76 -11.06 -3.23 -5.68
N ARG A 77 -10.64 -2.17 -4.98
CA ARG A 77 -10.43 -0.83 -5.58
C ARG A 77 -9.37 -0.85 -6.69
N ARG A 78 -8.25 -1.54 -6.48
CA ARG A 78 -7.22 -1.70 -7.51
C ARG A 78 -7.74 -2.45 -8.73
N LEU A 79 -8.50 -3.52 -8.53
CA LEU A 79 -9.10 -4.30 -9.61
C LEU A 79 -10.11 -3.46 -10.41
N GLN A 80 -10.93 -2.68 -9.72
CA GLN A 80 -11.87 -1.76 -10.35
C GLN A 80 -11.15 -0.68 -11.18
N TYR A 81 -10.05 -0.13 -10.66
CA TYR A 81 -9.22 0.83 -11.40
C TYR A 81 -8.63 0.21 -12.66
N VAL A 82 -8.05 -0.99 -12.57
CA VAL A 82 -7.48 -1.71 -13.72
C VAL A 82 -8.56 -2.04 -14.75
N SER A 83 -9.72 -2.53 -14.32
CA SER A 83 -10.86 -2.81 -15.20
C SER A 83 -11.36 -1.55 -15.93
N THR A 84 -11.46 -0.43 -15.21
CA THR A 84 -11.88 0.86 -15.80
C THR A 84 -10.88 1.33 -16.83
N LYS A 85 -9.58 1.32 -16.50
CA LYS A 85 -8.51 1.71 -17.43
C LYS A 85 -8.45 0.80 -18.66
N SER A 86 -8.63 -0.50 -18.49
CA SER A 86 -8.70 -1.47 -19.60
C SER A 86 -9.89 -1.18 -20.52
N ARG A 87 -11.07 -0.89 -19.96
CA ARG A 87 -12.25 -0.51 -20.72
C ARG A 87 -12.05 0.80 -21.48
N ASP A 88 -11.41 1.78 -20.85
CA ASP A 88 -11.15 3.08 -21.48
C ASP A 88 -10.13 2.95 -22.62
N LEU A 89 -9.09 2.11 -22.46
CA LEU A 89 -8.19 1.74 -23.54
C LEU A 89 -8.92 1.01 -24.67
N ALA A 90 -9.79 0.05 -24.36
CA ALA A 90 -10.58 -0.66 -25.36
C ALA A 90 -11.52 0.29 -26.12
N LYS A 91 -12.09 1.30 -25.46
CA LYS A 91 -12.88 2.35 -26.10
C LYS A 91 -12.02 3.23 -27.02
N LEU A 92 -10.81 3.61 -26.58
CA LEU A 92 -9.87 4.37 -27.42
C LEU A 92 -9.50 3.57 -28.68
N LEU A 93 -9.13 2.30 -28.54
CA LEU A 93 -8.83 1.41 -29.66
C LEU A 93 -10.04 1.20 -30.58
N GLY A 94 -11.24 1.04 -30.02
CA GLY A 94 -12.47 0.89 -30.79
C GLY A 94 -12.96 2.18 -31.47
N SER A 95 -12.58 3.34 -30.94
CA SER A 95 -13.01 4.66 -31.45
C SER A 95 -12.16 5.18 -32.62
N ASP A 96 -10.99 4.58 -32.86
CA ASP A 96 -10.12 4.92 -33.99
C ASP A 96 -9.49 3.64 -34.61
N PRO A 97 -10.27 2.84 -35.36
CA PRO A 97 -9.75 1.65 -36.05
C PRO A 97 -8.67 1.98 -37.08
N THR A 98 -8.45 3.26 -37.37
CA THR A 98 -7.43 3.75 -38.30
C THR A 98 -6.14 4.20 -37.64
N PHE A 99 -6.11 4.41 -36.32
CA PHE A 99 -4.90 4.80 -35.58
C PHE A 99 -3.73 3.84 -35.84
N MET A 100 -3.97 2.52 -35.78
CA MET A 100 -2.95 1.52 -36.06
C MET A 100 -2.43 1.58 -37.50
N ASN A 101 -3.30 1.87 -38.47
CA ASN A 101 -2.88 2.02 -39.87
C ASN A 101 -2.00 3.25 -40.05
N TYR A 102 -2.36 4.39 -39.43
CA TYR A 102 -1.55 5.61 -39.50
C TYR A 102 -0.23 5.49 -38.73
N PHE A 103 -0.22 4.80 -37.60
CA PHE A 103 1.00 4.49 -36.87
C PHE A 103 1.93 3.59 -37.70
N ALA A 104 1.39 2.56 -38.36
CA ALA A 104 2.15 1.69 -39.26
C ALA A 104 2.69 2.46 -40.48
N LEU A 105 1.93 3.40 -41.03
CA LEU A 105 2.39 4.29 -42.11
C LEU A 105 3.55 5.19 -41.67
N LEU A 106 3.47 5.79 -40.47
CA LEU A 106 4.58 6.55 -39.91
C LEU A 106 5.80 5.65 -39.71
N GLN A 107 5.63 4.48 -39.08
CA GLN A 107 6.71 3.54 -38.82
C GLN A 107 7.37 3.04 -40.11
N GLY A 108 6.58 2.77 -41.16
CA GLY A 108 7.08 2.35 -42.47
C GLY A 108 7.79 3.46 -43.25
N ALA A 109 7.48 4.73 -42.96
CA ALA A 109 8.17 5.88 -43.54
C ALA A 109 9.49 6.22 -42.82
N LEU A 110 9.73 5.66 -41.62
CA LEU A 110 10.98 5.85 -40.91
C LEU A 110 12.10 5.02 -41.56
N PRO A 111 13.22 5.63 -41.96
CA PRO A 111 14.30 4.90 -42.63
C PRO A 111 14.95 3.91 -41.66
N THR A 112 14.91 2.62 -42.00
CA THR A 112 15.54 1.52 -41.24
C THR A 112 17.04 1.72 -41.04
N ASN A 113 17.68 2.51 -41.91
CA ASN A 113 19.12 2.77 -41.89
C ASN A 113 19.52 3.90 -40.92
N SER A 114 18.56 4.58 -40.28
CA SER A 114 18.80 5.71 -39.36
C SER A 114 19.01 5.29 -37.89
N GLY A 115 19.25 4.00 -37.61
CA GLY A 115 19.50 3.54 -36.24
C GLY A 115 18.25 3.49 -35.35
N ASN A 116 17.08 3.19 -35.94
CA ASN A 116 15.78 3.01 -35.26
C ASN A 116 15.34 4.19 -34.39
N PRO A 117 14.75 5.25 -34.98
CA PRO A 117 14.09 6.32 -34.23
C PRO A 117 13.06 5.78 -33.23
N ILE A 118 13.11 6.30 -32.00
CA ILE A 118 12.13 5.99 -30.96
C ILE A 118 10.97 6.96 -31.08
N ILE A 119 9.77 6.44 -31.31
CA ILE A 119 8.53 7.24 -31.29
C ILE A 119 8.09 7.39 -29.83
N ASN A 120 8.34 8.55 -29.22
CA ASN A 120 7.97 8.80 -27.83
C ASN A 120 6.49 9.16 -27.68
N SER A 121 5.92 9.83 -28.69
CA SER A 121 4.53 10.23 -28.71
C SER A 121 4.02 10.19 -30.14
N PHE A 122 2.79 9.72 -30.32
CA PHE A 122 2.06 9.77 -31.59
C PHE A 122 0.58 9.99 -31.30
N ALA A 123 0.04 11.07 -31.85
CA ALA A 123 -1.38 11.38 -31.82
C ALA A 123 -1.86 11.61 -33.25
N VAL A 124 -3.01 11.06 -33.59
CA VAL A 124 -3.68 11.30 -34.87
C VAL A 124 -5.15 11.59 -34.62
N THR A 125 -5.71 12.50 -35.40
CA THR A 125 -7.11 12.92 -35.34
C THR A 125 -7.92 12.24 -36.44
N LYS A 126 -9.26 12.35 -36.36
CA LYS A 126 -10.16 11.83 -37.40
C LYS A 126 -9.97 12.55 -38.74
N GLU A 127 -9.47 13.78 -38.73
CA GLU A 127 -9.15 14.57 -39.92
C GLU A 127 -7.81 14.16 -40.56
N LYS A 128 -7.21 13.03 -40.14
CA LYS A 128 -5.89 12.55 -40.56
C LYS A 128 -4.73 13.47 -40.21
N THR A 129 -4.94 14.45 -39.32
CA THR A 129 -3.85 15.29 -38.83
C THR A 129 -3.12 14.58 -37.71
N PHE A 130 -1.79 14.66 -37.67
CA PHE A 130 -0.98 13.96 -36.70
C PHE A 130 0.07 14.87 -36.05
N SER A 131 0.49 14.47 -34.85
CA SER A 131 1.66 15.01 -34.16
C SER A 131 2.47 13.85 -33.59
N ALA A 132 3.78 13.86 -33.83
CA ALA A 132 4.70 12.81 -33.43
C ALA A 132 5.98 13.41 -32.84
N LEU A 133 6.46 12.84 -31.74
CA LEU A 133 7.76 13.17 -31.17
C LEU A 133 8.71 12.00 -31.39
N LEU A 134 9.72 12.21 -32.22
CA LEU A 134 10.76 11.25 -32.53
C LEU A 134 12.03 11.57 -31.74
N SER A 135 12.68 10.57 -31.17
CA SER A 135 14.00 10.70 -30.57
C SER A 135 15.02 9.81 -31.27
N PHE A 136 16.20 10.37 -31.46
CA PHE A 136 17.35 9.78 -32.11
C PHE A 136 18.50 9.74 -31.12
N LEU A 137 19.22 8.61 -31.11
CA LEU A 137 20.36 8.39 -30.22
C LEU A 137 21.58 9.24 -30.62
N THR A 138 21.73 9.53 -31.91
CA THR A 138 22.84 10.32 -32.45
C THR A 138 22.36 11.42 -33.39
N TYR A 139 23.17 12.46 -33.55
CA TYR A 139 22.94 13.51 -34.54
C TYR A 139 22.93 12.97 -35.98
N GLU A 140 23.82 12.03 -36.31
CA GLU A 140 23.90 11.44 -37.64
C GLU A 140 22.59 10.72 -38.02
N SER A 141 22.01 9.97 -37.07
CA SER A 141 20.69 9.35 -37.24
C SER A 141 19.58 10.36 -37.52
N ALA A 142 19.55 11.47 -36.80
CA ALA A 142 18.57 12.53 -37.01
C ALA A 142 18.75 13.23 -38.37
N TYR A 143 20.00 13.45 -38.78
CA TYR A 143 20.32 14.03 -40.09
C TYR A 143 19.92 13.09 -41.25
N LEU A 144 20.22 11.79 -41.13
CA LEU A 144 19.80 10.78 -42.09
C LEU A 144 18.27 10.66 -42.17
N PHE A 145 17.56 10.86 -41.06
CA PHE A 145 16.10 10.94 -41.10
C PHE A 145 15.64 12.16 -41.90
N LEU A 146 16.12 13.36 -41.57
CA LEU A 146 15.73 14.61 -42.23
C LEU A 146 16.05 14.60 -43.74
N SER A 147 17.15 13.99 -44.16
CA SER A 147 17.47 13.85 -45.59
C SER A 147 16.52 12.90 -46.32
N ASN A 148 15.95 11.91 -45.62
CA ASN A 148 14.97 10.98 -46.17
C ASN A 148 13.53 11.52 -46.13
N VAL A 149 13.25 12.59 -45.37
CA VAL A 149 11.93 13.25 -45.34
C VAL A 149 11.55 13.80 -46.72
N GLU A 150 12.54 14.15 -47.54
CA GLU A 150 12.33 14.61 -48.93
C GLU A 150 12.20 13.45 -49.94
N SER A 151 12.35 12.20 -49.50
CA SER A 151 12.27 11.05 -50.40
C SER A 151 10.87 10.85 -50.97
N GLN A 152 10.80 10.22 -52.15
CA GLN A 152 9.53 9.94 -52.84
C GLN A 152 8.64 8.97 -52.03
N GLN A 153 9.23 8.09 -51.24
CA GLN A 153 8.49 7.22 -50.32
C GLN A 153 7.79 8.04 -49.23
N PHE A 154 8.49 8.99 -48.61
CA PHE A 154 7.92 9.86 -47.58
C PHE A 154 6.80 10.76 -48.15
N SER A 155 7.02 11.36 -49.32
CA SER A 155 6.01 12.23 -49.96
C SER A 155 4.76 11.47 -50.44
N SER A 156 4.85 10.16 -50.63
CA SER A 156 3.69 9.32 -51.01
C SER A 156 2.70 9.11 -49.86
N VAL A 157 3.17 9.17 -48.61
CA VAL A 157 2.39 8.88 -47.40
C VAL A 157 1.76 10.15 -46.80
N PHE A 158 2.48 11.27 -46.85
CA PHE A 158 2.09 12.52 -46.21
C PHE A 158 1.63 13.57 -47.22
N LYS A 159 0.56 14.31 -46.89
CA LYS A 159 0.06 15.45 -47.67
C LYS A 159 0.79 16.72 -47.26
N THR A 160 0.96 16.91 -45.96
CA THR A 160 1.73 17.99 -45.36
C THR A 160 2.55 17.41 -44.21
N LEU A 161 3.77 17.92 -44.04
CA LEU A 161 4.65 17.61 -42.93
C LEU A 161 5.38 18.89 -42.53
N THR A 162 5.39 19.17 -41.24
CA THR A 162 6.08 20.30 -40.63
C THR A 162 6.93 19.81 -39.47
N VAL A 163 8.16 20.30 -39.41
CA VAL A 163 9.02 20.14 -38.25
C VAL A 163 8.73 21.30 -37.32
N ASP A 164 8.07 21.02 -36.19
CA ASP A 164 7.63 22.07 -35.27
C ASP A 164 8.78 22.51 -34.35
N SER A 165 9.62 21.58 -33.92
CA SER A 165 10.76 21.87 -33.06
C SER A 165 11.82 20.78 -33.13
N ILE A 166 13.09 21.17 -33.01
CA ILE A 166 14.22 20.26 -32.84
C ILE A 166 14.91 20.63 -31.52
N SER A 167 15.14 19.65 -30.65
CA SER A 167 15.84 19.82 -29.39
C SER A 167 17.05 18.89 -29.31
N PHE A 168 18.16 19.41 -28.80
CA PHE A 168 19.41 18.68 -28.60
C PHE A 168 19.64 18.47 -27.10
N ALA A 169 19.93 17.23 -26.70
CA ALA A 169 20.31 16.88 -25.35
C ALA A 169 21.73 16.33 -25.36
N ILE A 170 22.62 16.99 -24.61
CA ILE A 170 23.99 16.52 -24.41
C ILE A 170 23.94 15.48 -23.31
N ILE A 171 24.30 14.24 -23.62
CA ILE A 171 24.39 13.17 -22.62
C ILE A 171 25.78 13.26 -22.01
N GLU A 172 25.88 13.70 -20.75
CA GLU A 172 27.13 14.04 -20.03
C GLU A 172 28.24 12.96 -19.99
N ASN A 173 28.00 11.75 -20.50
CA ASN A 173 28.95 10.62 -20.45
C ASN A 173 29.26 9.95 -21.80
N ASN A 174 28.65 10.38 -22.90
CA ASN A 174 29.00 9.93 -24.26
C ASN A 174 29.06 11.17 -25.16
N VAL A 175 30.00 11.21 -26.09
CA VAL A 175 30.14 12.29 -27.09
C VAL A 175 28.89 12.38 -28.02
N ASP A 176 27.93 11.49 -27.83
CA ASP A 176 26.69 11.41 -28.59
C ASP A 176 25.65 12.43 -28.10
N THR A 177 25.26 13.31 -29.02
CA THR A 177 24.15 14.24 -28.82
C THR A 177 22.84 13.53 -29.19
N ALA A 178 21.95 13.35 -28.22
CA ALA A 178 20.60 12.87 -28.48
C ALA A 178 19.77 14.01 -29.09
N VAL A 179 19.00 13.69 -30.13
CA VAL A 179 18.18 14.67 -30.85
C VAL A 179 16.73 14.27 -30.75
N SER A 180 15.85 15.20 -30.42
CA SER A 180 14.40 14.98 -30.51
C SER A 180 13.77 15.95 -31.50
N ILE A 181 12.92 15.42 -32.36
CA ILE A 181 12.25 16.16 -33.44
C ILE A 181 10.75 16.01 -33.23
N ASN A 182 10.05 17.14 -33.12
CA ASN A 182 8.60 17.18 -33.11
C ASN A 182 8.09 17.44 -34.53
N LEU A 183 7.21 16.56 -34.99
CA LEU A 183 6.61 16.57 -36.31
C LEU A 183 5.11 16.76 -36.18
N SER A 184 4.54 17.55 -37.07
CA SER A 184 3.10 17.56 -37.30
C SER A 184 2.80 17.51 -38.79
N GLY A 185 1.58 17.12 -39.14
CA GLY A 185 1.24 16.96 -40.56
C GLY A 185 -0.12 16.35 -40.80
N THR A 186 -0.40 16.02 -42.05
CA THR A 186 -1.63 15.34 -42.46
C THR A 186 -1.30 14.15 -43.35
N PHE A 187 -1.83 12.96 -43.03
CA PHE A 187 -1.72 11.78 -43.88
C PHE A 187 -2.58 11.93 -45.15
N LYS A 188 -2.15 11.33 -46.27
CA LYS A 188 -2.95 11.30 -47.51
C LYS A 188 -4.20 10.42 -47.38
#